data_AF-A0A2S5M5N0-F1
#
_entry.id   AF-A0A2S5M5N0-F1
#
_cell.length_a   1.000
_cell.length_b   1.000
_cell.length_c   1.000
_cell.angle_alpha   90.00
_cell.angle_beta   90.00
_cell.angle_gamma   90.00
#
_symmetry.space_group_name_H-M   'P 1'
#
loop_
_entity.id
_entity.type
_entity.pdbx_description
1 polymer ?
#
loop_
_entity_poly.entity_id
_entity_poly.type
_entity_poly.pdbx_seq_one_letter_code
_entity_poly.pdbx_strand_id
1 'polypeptide(L)'
;MTTTDRKEVTITNGARDVLDIALKNYEQRMVDAIRDEKFVPGEAITEINASDVEKIVQRMHIVQERSFYAKKFREIIVTAYLYIGIALVCGGLFYTQLREIYQNEPARMVLVLAGATMVFVALIAGNLIELRSSMRRRRDDE
;
A
#
# COMPACT_ATOMS: atom_id res chain seq x y z
N MET A 1 13.13 -32.03 35.54
CA MET A 1 13.97 -30.81 35.45
C MET A 1 14.15 -30.48 33.98
N THR A 2 13.43 -29.49 33.46
CA THR A 2 13.54 -29.03 32.07
C THR A 2 14.52 -27.85 32.01
N THR A 3 15.70 -28.09 31.47
CA THR A 3 16.70 -27.06 31.17
C THR A 3 16.20 -26.20 30.02
N THR A 4 15.73 -24.98 30.32
CA THR A 4 15.45 -23.97 29.30
C THR A 4 16.78 -23.47 28.74
N ASP A 5 17.10 -23.89 27.53
CA ASP A 5 18.27 -23.46 26.78
C ASP A 5 18.13 -21.95 26.48
N ARG A 6 18.86 -21.09 27.20
CA ARG A 6 18.81 -19.64 27.00
C ARG A 6 19.69 -19.30 25.80
N LYS A 7 19.05 -19.06 24.66
CA LYS A 7 19.72 -18.51 23.47
C LYS A 7 20.19 -17.08 23.76
N GLU A 8 21.50 -16.87 23.74
CA GLU A 8 22.10 -15.54 23.86
C GLU A 8 21.85 -14.75 22.56
N VAL A 9 21.21 -13.58 22.68
CA VAL A 9 20.90 -12.72 21.54
C VAL A 9 21.87 -11.55 21.54
N THR A 10 22.85 -11.60 20.63
CA THR A 10 23.79 -10.50 20.41
C THR A 10 23.21 -9.56 19.35
N ILE A 11 22.84 -8.35 19.76
CA ILE A 11 22.34 -7.31 18.86
C ILE A 11 23.54 -6.59 18.24
N THR A 12 23.60 -6.54 16.91
CA THR A 12 24.64 -5.82 16.16
C THR A 12 24.48 -4.30 16.33
N ASN A 13 25.55 -3.53 16.13
CA ASN A 13 25.48 -2.06 16.27
C ASN A 13 24.45 -1.44 15.32
N GLY A 14 24.39 -1.88 14.06
CA GLY A 14 23.36 -1.40 13.13
C GLY A 14 21.93 -1.75 13.56
N ALA A 15 21.72 -2.90 14.19
CA ALA A 15 20.41 -3.26 14.75
C ALA A 15 20.05 -2.41 15.99
N ARG A 16 21.04 -1.95 16.77
CA ARG A 16 20.81 -0.99 17.88
C ARG A 16 20.39 0.37 17.35
N ASP A 17 21.06 0.88 16.32
CA ASP A 17 20.72 2.17 15.73
C ASP A 17 19.27 2.19 15.21
N VAL A 18 18.86 1.12 14.53
CA VAL A 18 17.47 0.96 14.06
C VAL A 18 16.49 0.84 15.22
N LEU A 19 16.86 0.12 16.29
CA LEU A 19 16.04 -0.01 17.49
C LEU A 19 15.84 1.35 18.18
N ASP A 20 16.89 2.16 18.29
CA ASP A 20 16.84 3.47 18.92
C ASP A 20 15.94 4.44 18.13
N ILE A 21 16.02 4.41 16.80
CA ILE A 21 15.10 5.17 15.94
C ILE A 21 13.67 4.71 16.14
N ALA A 22 13.42 3.39 16.18
CA ALA A 22 12.10 2.84 16.37
C ALA A 22 11.51 3.21 17.75
N LEU A 23 12.32 3.14 18.80
CA LEU A 23 11.95 3.51 20.17
C LEU A 23 11.62 5.00 20.26
N LYS A 24 12.44 5.86 19.67
CA LYS A 24 12.20 7.31 19.63
C LYS A 24 10.91 7.68 18.89
N ASN A 25 10.66 7.03 17.75
CA ASN A 25 9.41 7.21 17.01
C ASN A 25 8.20 6.72 17.81
N TYR A 26 8.35 5.62 18.53
CA TYR A 26 7.30 5.09 19.39
C TYR A 26 6.99 6.06 20.54
N GLU A 27 8.03 6.54 21.23
CA GLU A 27 7.94 7.55 22.28
C GLU A 27 7.19 8.80 21.82
N GLN A 28 7.60 9.37 20.68
CA GLN A 28 6.95 10.56 20.12
C GLN A 28 5.46 10.34 19.87
N ARG A 29 5.09 9.18 19.32
CA ARG A 29 3.67 8.84 19.08
C ARG A 29 2.88 8.69 20.38
N MET A 30 3.50 8.22 21.46
CA MET A 30 2.84 8.17 22.77
C MET A 30 2.59 9.58 23.29
N VAL A 31 3.60 10.46 23.20
CA VAL A 31 3.50 11.86 23.63
C VAL A 31 2.40 12.58 22.86
N ASP A 32 2.35 12.41 21.54
CA ASP A 32 1.32 13.02 20.70
C ASP A 32 -0.09 12.51 21.08
N ALA A 33 -0.24 11.19 21.29
CA ALA A 33 -1.52 10.62 21.71
C ALA A 33 -1.97 11.09 23.10
N ILE A 34 -1.04 11.22 24.06
CA ILE A 34 -1.34 11.75 25.40
C ILE A 34 -1.72 13.22 25.32
N ARG A 35 -1.02 14.00 24.49
CA ARG A 35 -1.30 15.42 24.27
C ARG A 35 -2.69 15.63 23.69
N ASP A 36 -3.11 14.80 22.75
CA ASP A 36 -4.45 14.87 22.15
C ASP A 36 -5.54 14.49 23.17
N GLU A 37 -5.34 13.46 23.99
CA GLU A 37 -6.33 13.02 25.00
C GLU A 37 -6.45 14.02 26.17
N LYS A 38 -5.35 14.66 26.55
CA LYS A 38 -5.29 15.66 27.64
C LYS A 38 -5.43 17.11 27.19
N PHE A 39 -5.75 17.38 25.92
CA PHE A 39 -5.80 18.74 25.44
C PHE A 39 -6.88 19.57 26.16
N VAL A 40 -6.45 20.52 27.01
CA VAL A 40 -7.32 21.51 27.64
C VAL A 40 -6.99 22.89 27.04
N PRO A 41 -7.97 23.57 26.41
CA PRO A 41 -7.74 24.90 25.84
C PRO A 41 -7.28 25.89 26.92
N GLY A 42 -6.10 26.48 26.74
CA GLY A 42 -5.54 27.51 27.65
C GLY A 42 -4.40 27.04 28.56
N GLU A 43 -4.08 25.73 28.61
CA GLU A 43 -2.89 25.24 29.29
C GLU A 43 -1.65 25.30 28.37
N ALA A 44 -0.55 25.86 28.90
CA ALA A 44 0.74 25.93 28.19
C ALA A 44 1.62 24.67 28.42
N ILE A 45 1.31 23.87 29.44
CA ILE A 45 2.12 22.73 29.88
C ILE A 45 1.18 21.56 30.16
N THR A 46 1.39 20.44 29.47
CA THR A 46 0.68 19.18 29.72
C THR A 46 1.61 18.25 30.49
N GLU A 47 1.25 17.93 31.73
CA GLU A 47 2.01 16.97 32.55
C GLU A 47 1.66 15.53 32.15
N ILE A 48 2.70 14.72 31.89
CA ILE A 48 2.57 13.32 31.51
C ILE A 48 2.94 12.44 32.70
N ASN A 49 1.98 11.68 33.22
CA ASN A 49 2.19 10.76 34.34
C ASN A 49 2.33 9.31 33.85
N ALA A 50 2.93 8.46 34.68
CA ALA A 50 3.10 7.04 34.39
C ALA A 50 1.77 6.33 34.07
N SER A 51 0.67 6.72 34.71
CA SER A 51 -0.67 6.19 34.43
C SER A 51 -1.19 6.52 33.03
N ASP A 52 -0.75 7.64 32.45
CA ASP A 52 -1.17 8.05 31.10
C ASP A 52 -0.43 7.23 30.05
N VAL A 53 0.86 7.01 30.27
CA VAL A 53 1.68 6.11 29.46
C VAL A 53 1.09 4.70 29.48
N GLU A 54 0.74 4.17 30.66
CA GLU A 54 0.15 2.84 30.78
C GLU A 54 -1.17 2.70 30.01
N LYS A 55 -2.08 3.69 30.16
CA LYS A 55 -3.35 3.72 29.42
C LYS A 55 -3.16 3.75 27.91
N ILE A 56 -2.19 4.51 27.43
CA ILE A 56 -1.91 4.68 26.01
C ILE A 56 -1.22 3.43 25.45
N VAL A 57 -0.25 2.85 26.17
CA VAL A 57 0.42 1.60 25.79
C VAL A 57 -0.58 0.44 25.67
N GLN A 58 -1.56 0.35 26.58
CA GLN A 58 -2.63 -0.66 26.49
C GLN A 58 -3.53 -0.50 25.26
N ARG A 59 -3.68 0.73 24.73
CA ARG A 59 -4.49 1.01 23.53
C ARG A 59 -3.67 1.00 22.24
N MET A 60 -2.38 1.33 22.32
CA MET A 60 -1.44 1.24 21.22
C MET A 60 -1.04 -0.20 20.99
N HIS A 61 -1.93 -0.93 20.34
CA HIS A 61 -1.50 -2.13 19.65
C HIS A 61 -0.63 -1.68 18.47
N ILE A 62 0.52 -2.34 18.28
CA ILE A 62 1.26 -2.25 17.03
C ILE A 62 0.33 -2.82 15.97
N VAL A 63 -0.42 -1.94 15.32
CA VAL A 63 -1.20 -2.28 14.14
C VAL A 63 -0.17 -2.56 13.07
N GLN A 64 0.26 -3.82 12.97
CA GLN A 64 0.83 -4.34 11.74
C GLN A 64 -0.14 -3.92 10.65
N GLU A 65 0.30 -3.09 9.70
CA GLU A 65 -0.55 -2.56 8.62
C GLU A 65 -1.10 -3.72 7.77
N ARG A 66 -2.14 -4.41 8.25
CA ARG A 66 -2.87 -5.45 7.52
C ARG A 66 -3.57 -4.89 6.28
N SER A 67 -3.57 -3.56 6.11
CA SER A 67 -4.27 -2.85 5.03
C SER A 67 -3.40 -2.55 3.80
N PHE A 68 -2.09 -2.84 3.80
CA PHE A 68 -1.26 -2.59 2.61
C PHE A 68 -1.75 -3.37 1.39
N TYR A 69 -2.07 -4.66 1.58
CA TYR A 69 -2.65 -5.50 0.53
C TYR A 69 -4.02 -4.99 0.08
N ALA A 70 -4.87 -4.55 1.02
CA ALA A 70 -6.19 -4.04 0.69
C ALA A 70 -6.13 -2.71 -0.10
N LYS A 71 -5.21 -1.81 0.27
CA LYS A 71 -5.01 -0.53 -0.41
C LYS A 71 -4.48 -0.71 -1.84
N LYS A 72 -3.50 -1.61 -2.03
CA LYS A 72 -2.96 -1.92 -3.37
C LYS A 72 -3.94 -2.72 -4.23
N PHE A 73 -4.69 -3.66 -3.64
CA PHE A 73 -5.72 -4.40 -4.37
C PHE A 73 -6.84 -3.45 -4.85
N ARG A 74 -7.23 -2.47 -4.03
CA ARG A 74 -8.15 -1.41 -4.42
C ARG A 74 -7.63 -0.62 -5.62
N GLU A 75 -6.34 -0.25 -5.63
CA GLU A 75 -5.72 0.50 -6.73
C GLU A 75 -5.74 -0.29 -8.05
N ILE A 76 -5.43 -1.58 -8.00
CA ILE A 76 -5.53 -2.47 -9.17
C ILE A 76 -6.97 -2.54 -9.68
N ILE A 77 -7.95 -2.73 -8.80
CA ILE A 77 -9.37 -2.78 -9.18
C ILE A 77 -9.79 -1.47 -9.85
N VAL A 78 -9.51 -0.32 -9.23
CA VAL A 78 -9.88 0.99 -9.78
C VAL A 78 -9.29 1.20 -11.17
N THR A 79 -8.03 0.81 -11.35
CA THR A 79 -7.32 0.91 -12.63
C THR A 79 -7.95 -0.03 -13.69
N ALA A 80 -8.32 -1.25 -13.32
CA ALA A 80 -9.02 -2.17 -14.21
C ALA A 80 -10.38 -1.64 -14.64
N TYR A 81 -11.16 -1.06 -13.70
CA TYR A 81 -12.44 -0.43 -14.00
C TYR A 81 -12.31 0.75 -14.96
N LEU A 82 -11.26 1.57 -14.82
CA LEU A 82 -10.97 2.67 -15.74
C LEU A 82 -10.77 2.15 -17.17
N TYR A 83 -9.92 1.13 -17.36
CA TYR A 83 -9.66 0.56 -18.69
C TYR A 83 -10.90 -0.10 -19.31
N ILE A 84 -11.70 -0.81 -18.51
CA ILE A 84 -12.97 -1.38 -18.97
C ILE A 84 -13.93 -0.27 -19.39
N GLY A 85 -14.03 0.81 -18.62
CA GLY A 85 -14.86 1.96 -18.94
C GLY A 85 -14.45 2.62 -20.27
N ILE A 86 -13.15 2.85 -20.48
CA ILE A 86 -12.62 3.38 -21.74
C ILE A 86 -12.96 2.44 -22.90
N ALA A 87 -12.77 1.12 -22.72
CA ALA A 87 -13.08 0.13 -23.76
C ALA A 87 -14.57 0.13 -24.12
N LEU A 88 -15.48 0.26 -23.14
CA LEU A 88 -16.92 0.36 -23.37
C LEU A 88 -17.31 1.63 -24.10
N VAL A 89 -16.74 2.78 -23.72
CA VAL A 89 -17.01 4.07 -24.40
C VAL A 89 -16.53 4.00 -25.85
N CYS A 90 -15.29 3.55 -26.09
CA CYS A 90 -14.76 3.36 -27.43
C CYS A 90 -15.60 2.35 -28.23
N GLY A 91 -15.94 1.21 -27.63
CA GLY A 91 -16.78 0.20 -28.26
C GLY A 91 -18.16 0.72 -28.66
N GLY A 92 -18.77 1.57 -27.82
CA GLY A 92 -20.05 2.22 -28.11
C GLY A 92 -19.95 3.26 -29.23
N LEU A 93 -18.94 4.13 -29.19
CA LEU A 93 -18.72 5.17 -30.21
C LEU A 93 -18.40 4.60 -31.59
N PHE A 94 -17.65 3.51 -31.64
CA PHE A 94 -17.21 2.88 -32.89
C PHE A 94 -18.00 1.63 -33.26
N TYR A 95 -19.15 1.37 -32.60
CA TYR A 95 -19.90 0.13 -32.78
C TYR A 95 -20.28 -0.13 -34.25
N THR A 96 -20.79 0.89 -34.94
CA THR A 96 -21.24 0.76 -36.33
C THR A 96 -20.08 0.43 -37.26
N GLN A 97 -18.93 1.10 -37.09
CA GLN A 97 -17.72 0.87 -37.88
C GLN A 97 -17.16 -0.53 -37.61
N LEU A 98 -17.12 -0.96 -36.34
CA LEU A 98 -16.65 -2.30 -35.97
C LEU A 98 -17.56 -3.38 -36.56
N ARG A 99 -18.89 -3.17 -36.55
CA ARG A 99 -19.85 -4.08 -37.16
C ARG A 99 -19.66 -4.17 -38.67
N GLU A 100 -19.43 -3.06 -39.34
CA GLU A 100 -19.19 -3.00 -40.79
C GLU A 100 -17.89 -3.71 -41.17
N ILE A 101 -16.80 -3.47 -40.43
CA ILE A 101 -15.52 -4.15 -40.65
C ILE A 101 -15.66 -5.65 -40.40
N TYR A 102 -16.40 -6.06 -39.36
CA TYR A 102 -16.62 -7.48 -39.06
C TYR A 102 -17.37 -8.20 -40.19
N GLN A 103 -18.35 -7.54 -40.82
CA GLN A 103 -19.15 -8.12 -41.91
C GLN A 103 -18.44 -8.11 -43.26
N ASN A 104 -17.69 -7.05 -43.58
CA ASN A 104 -17.13 -6.84 -44.91
C ASN A 104 -15.65 -7.25 -45.01
N GLU A 105 -14.86 -7.10 -43.93
CA GLU A 105 -13.40 -7.29 -43.93
C GLU A 105 -12.92 -7.99 -42.63
N PRO A 106 -13.27 -9.26 -42.39
CA PRO A 106 -12.96 -9.94 -41.13
C PRO A 106 -11.46 -10.03 -40.83
N ALA A 107 -10.61 -10.11 -41.86
CA ALA A 107 -9.16 -10.09 -41.70
C ALA A 107 -8.66 -8.78 -41.07
N ARG A 108 -9.27 -7.65 -41.43
CA ARG A 108 -8.94 -6.34 -40.84
C ARG A 108 -9.40 -6.24 -39.39
N MET A 109 -10.55 -6.83 -39.06
CA MET A 109 -11.02 -6.93 -37.67
C MET A 109 -10.03 -7.70 -36.78
N VAL A 110 -9.47 -8.80 -37.28
CA VAL A 110 -8.46 -9.59 -36.55
C VAL A 110 -7.22 -8.75 -36.27
N LEU A 111 -6.74 -7.94 -37.22
CA LEU A 111 -5.60 -7.04 -37.02
C LEU A 111 -5.91 -5.96 -35.98
N VAL A 112 -7.11 -5.37 -36.00
CA VAL A 112 -7.55 -4.38 -35.01
C VAL A 112 -7.61 -4.99 -33.61
N LEU A 113 -8.17 -6.20 -33.48
CA LEU A 113 -8.23 -6.93 -32.20
C LEU A 113 -6.84 -7.33 -31.70
N ALA A 114 -5.93 -7.73 -32.59
CA ALA A 114 -4.55 -8.06 -32.24
C ALA A 114 -3.79 -6.81 -31.72
N GLY A 115 -3.97 -5.66 -32.38
CA GLY A 115 -3.41 -4.39 -31.90
C GLY A 115 -3.98 -3.98 -30.54
N ALA A 116 -5.30 -4.06 -30.38
CA ALA A 116 -5.96 -3.72 -29.12
C ALA A 116 -5.53 -4.63 -27.96
N THR A 117 -5.40 -5.93 -28.21
CA THR A 117 -4.89 -6.89 -27.20
C THR A 117 -3.44 -6.63 -26.85
N MET A 118 -2.57 -6.30 -27.79
CA MET A 118 -1.18 -5.90 -27.49
C MET A 118 -1.11 -4.67 -26.58
N VAL A 119 -1.92 -3.63 -26.86
CA VAL A 119 -1.99 -2.43 -26.01
C VAL A 119 -2.47 -2.80 -24.61
N PHE A 120 -3.50 -3.63 -24.50
CA PHE A 120 -4.03 -4.07 -23.21
C PHE A 120 -3.01 -4.86 -22.39
N VAL A 121 -2.30 -5.80 -23.04
CA VAL A 121 -1.21 -6.56 -22.41
C VAL A 121 -0.07 -5.64 -21.97
N ALA A 122 0.31 -4.66 -22.79
CA ALA A 122 1.34 -3.68 -22.44
C ALA A 122 0.96 -2.84 -21.21
N LEU A 123 -0.30 -2.39 -21.12
CA LEU A 123 -0.79 -1.63 -19.97
C LEU A 123 -0.81 -2.47 -18.68
N ILE A 124 -1.25 -3.73 -18.77
CA ILE A 124 -1.22 -4.66 -17.63
C ILE A 124 0.23 -4.96 -17.21
N ALA A 125 1.10 -5.27 -18.17
CA ALA A 125 2.50 -5.57 -17.89
C ALA A 125 3.22 -4.36 -17.28
N GLY A 126 2.99 -3.15 -17.79
CA GLY A 126 3.51 -1.90 -17.22
C GLY A 126 3.10 -1.72 -15.77
N ASN A 127 1.81 -1.85 -15.46
CA ASN A 127 1.31 -1.75 -14.08
C ASN A 127 1.89 -2.84 -13.16
N LEU A 128 2.06 -4.08 -13.65
CA LEU A 128 2.67 -5.16 -12.87
C LEU A 128 4.17 -4.95 -12.63
N ILE A 129 4.89 -4.40 -13.60
CA ILE A 129 6.31 -4.07 -13.46
C ILE A 129 6.48 -2.91 -12.47
N GLU A 130 5.66 -1.88 -12.57
CA GLU A 130 5.65 -0.77 -11.62
C GLU A 130 5.36 -1.27 -10.20
N LEU A 131 4.39 -2.17 -10.05
CA LEU A 131 4.11 -2.86 -8.80
C LEU A 131 5.35 -3.59 -8.26
N ARG A 132 6.08 -4.33 -9.10
CA ARG A 132 7.30 -5.05 -8.71
C ARG A 132 8.46 -4.10 -8.37
N SER A 133 8.60 -3.00 -9.09
CA SER A 133 9.66 -2.01 -8.86
C SER A 133 9.44 -1.24 -7.55
N SER A 134 8.19 -0.91 -7.23
CA SER A 134 7.82 -0.29 -5.95
C SER A 134 8.14 -1.18 -4.74
N MET A 135 8.12 -2.51 -4.93
CA MET A 135 8.48 -3.49 -3.90
C MET A 135 10.00 -3.63 -3.73
N ARG A 136 10.79 -3.37 -4.78
CA ARG A 136 12.26 -3.42 -4.70
C ARG A 136 12.84 -2.17 -4.04
N ARG A 137 12.43 -0.97 -4.46
CA ARG A 137 12.92 0.29 -3.88
C ARG A 137 12.70 0.36 -2.37
N ARG A 138 11.53 -0.09 -1.90
CA ARG A 138 11.23 -0.14 -0.46
C ARG A 138 12.05 -1.14 0.34
N ARG A 139 12.63 -2.16 -0.31
CA ARG A 139 13.52 -3.12 0.33
C ARG A 139 14.97 -2.61 0.42
N ASP A 140 15.28 -1.60 -0.39
CA ASP A 140 16.56 -0.89 -0.38
C ASP A 140 16.49 0.35 0.54
N ASP A 141 15.29 0.86 0.83
CA ASP A 141 15.00 1.96 1.75
C ASP A 141 14.70 1.50 3.21
N GLU A 142 14.55 0.19 3.44
CA GLU A 142 14.39 -0.47 4.77
C GLU A 142 15.72 -1.07 5.24
#